data_AF-A0A378FYS1-F1
#
_entry.id   AF-A0A378FYS1-F1
#
_cell.length_a   1.000
_cell.length_b   1.000
_cell.length_c   1.000
_cell.angle_alpha   90.00
_cell.angle_beta   90.00
_cell.angle_gamma   90.00
#
_symmetry.space_group_name_H-M   'P 1'
#
loop_
_entity.id
_entity.type
_entity.pdbx_description
1 polymer ?
#
loop_
_entity_poly.entity_id
_entity_poly.type
_entity_poly.pdbx_seq_one_letter_code
_entity_poly.pdbx_strand_id
1 'polypeptide(L)'
;MKRHYIFASHGSFANGLLNSVELILGKQPDIHTLCAYVEEEVDLTQQVEALVARFPAQDELIVITDIFAGSVNNEFVRFLSRPHFHLLSGLNLPLIIDLLGNATNLLI
;
A
#
# COMPACT_ATOMS: atom_id res chain seq x y z
N MET A 1 -7.72 14.35 -9.03
CA MET A 1 -6.89 13.13 -9.18
C MET A 1 -7.39 12.14 -8.14
N LYS A 2 -7.73 10.90 -8.52
CA LYS A 2 -8.12 9.88 -7.54
C LYS A 2 -6.85 9.32 -6.89
N ARG A 3 -6.90 9.05 -5.58
CA ARG A 3 -5.80 8.49 -4.80
C ARG A 3 -6.14 7.07 -4.36
N HIS A 4 -5.19 6.16 -4.51
CA HIS A 4 -5.28 4.78 -4.05
C HIS A 4 -4.09 4.46 -3.15
N TYR A 5 -4.29 3.54 -2.22
CA TYR A 5 -3.25 3.06 -1.32
C TYR A 5 -3.03 1.56 -1.50
N ILE A 6 -1.78 1.12 -1.44
CA ILE A 6 -1.43 -0.31 -1.31
C ILE A 6 -0.68 -0.50 0.00
N PHE A 7 -1.19 -1.35 0.88
CA PHE A 7 -0.43 -1.87 2.01
C PHE A 7 0.18 -3.20 1.59
N ALA A 8 1.51 -3.29 1.58
CA ALA A 8 2.22 -4.49 1.17
C ALA A 8 3.07 -5.03 2.32
N SER A 9 2.97 -6.32 2.61
CA SER A 9 3.74 -6.94 3.68
C SER A 9 4.07 -8.40 3.42
N HIS A 10 5.06 -8.93 4.14
CA HIS A 10 5.19 -10.36 4.36
C HIS A 10 4.01 -10.87 5.20
N GLY A 11 3.42 -11.99 4.79
CA GLY A 11 2.28 -12.57 5.49
C GLY A 11 1.09 -11.61 5.56
N SER A 12 0.24 -11.79 6.58
CA SER A 12 -1.05 -11.12 6.70
C SER A 12 -1.03 -9.75 7.39
N PHE A 13 0.14 -9.14 7.60
CA PHE A 13 0.26 -7.88 8.35
C PHE A 13 -0.54 -6.73 7.71
N ALA A 14 -0.45 -6.56 6.39
CA ALA A 14 -1.21 -5.55 5.65
C ALA A 14 -2.73 -5.69 5.84
N ASN A 15 -3.26 -6.91 5.82
CA ASN A 15 -4.67 -7.19 6.09
C ASN A 15 -5.05 -6.87 7.54
N GLY A 16 -4.22 -7.26 8.51
CA GLY A 16 -4.46 -6.95 9.92
C GLY A 16 -4.42 -5.45 10.21
N LEU A 17 -3.52 -4.72 9.55
CA LEU A 17 -3.44 -3.27 9.68
C LEU A 17 -4.68 -2.60 9.06
N LEU A 18 -5.08 -2.99 7.84
CA LEU A 18 -6.31 -2.48 7.22
C LEU A 18 -7.53 -2.78 8.09
N ASN A 19 -7.62 -3.97 8.69
CA ASN A 19 -8.69 -4.31 9.63
C ASN A 19 -8.74 -3.32 10.80
N SER A 20 -7.58 -2.99 11.40
CA SER A 20 -7.51 -2.02 12.49
C SER A 20 -7.94 -0.62 12.06
N VAL A 21 -7.52 -0.20 10.86
CA VAL A 21 -7.92 1.09 10.26
C VAL A 21 -9.42 1.14 10.04
N GLU A 22 -10.02 0.08 9.50
CA GLU A 22 -11.47 0.03 9.24
C GLU A 22 -12.31 0.01 10.53
N LEU A 23 -11.79 -0.56 11.61
CA LEU A 23 -12.44 -0.49 12.93
C LEU A 23 -12.46 0.94 13.49
N ILE A 24 -11.48 1.79 13.13
CA ILE A 24 -11.35 3.16 13.64
C ILE A 24 -12.05 4.17 12.73
N LEU A 25 -11.87 4.08 11.41
CA LEU A 25 -12.29 5.08 10.42
C LEU A 25 -13.42 4.59 9.49
N GLY A 26 -13.92 3.37 9.68
CA GLY A 26 -14.88 2.74 8.79
C GLY A 26 -14.24 2.23 7.49
N LYS A 27 -15.08 1.71 6.59
CA LYS A 27 -14.63 1.03 5.35
C LYS A 27 -13.76 1.93 4.47
N GLN A 28 -12.67 1.35 3.96
CA GLN A 28 -11.68 2.05 3.14
C GLN A 28 -11.62 1.45 1.73
N PRO A 29 -12.50 1.86 0.80
CA PRO A 29 -12.61 1.24 -0.53
C PRO A 29 -11.41 1.50 -1.45
N ASP A 30 -10.62 2.54 -1.18
CA ASP A 30 -9.45 2.94 -1.97
C ASP A 30 -8.13 2.42 -1.35
N ILE A 31 -8.20 1.53 -0.36
CA ILE A 31 -7.04 0.82 0.20
C ILE A 31 -7.06 -0.63 -0.26
N HIS A 32 -5.95 -1.07 -0.81
CA HIS A 32 -5.72 -2.42 -1.29
C HIS A 32 -4.59 -3.07 -0.51
N THR A 33 -4.62 -4.38 -0.35
CA THR A 33 -3.58 -5.12 0.37
C THR A 33 -2.87 -6.11 -0.54
N LEU A 34 -1.56 -6.27 -0.31
CA LEU A 34 -0.75 -7.36 -0.84
C LEU A 34 -0.09 -8.08 0.33
N CYS A 35 -0.45 -9.34 0.52
CA CYS A 35 0.11 -10.21 1.55
C CYS A 35 1.02 -11.23 0.85
N ALA A 36 2.32 -10.97 0.85
CA ALA A 36 3.30 -11.82 0.17
C ALA A 36 3.51 -13.14 0.92
N TYR A 37 3.82 -14.20 0.16
CA TYR A 37 4.20 -15.52 0.69
C TYR A 37 3.11 -16.23 1.54
N VAL A 38 1.84 -15.89 1.32
CA VAL A 38 0.69 -16.60 1.94
C VAL A 38 0.24 -17.81 1.13
N GLU A 39 0.59 -17.86 -0.15
CA GLU A 39 0.33 -18.96 -1.07
C GLU A 39 1.68 -19.39 -1.66
N GLU A 40 2.00 -20.68 -1.60
CA GLU A 40 3.33 -21.20 -1.95
C GLU A 40 3.66 -21.10 -3.44
N GLU A 41 2.64 -21.08 -4.31
CA GLU A 41 2.82 -21.20 -5.77
C GLU A 41 2.81 -19.85 -6.51
N VAL A 42 2.59 -18.73 -5.81
CA VAL A 42 2.41 -17.45 -6.48
C VAL A 42 3.69 -16.62 -6.46
N ASP A 43 4.18 -16.27 -7.66
CA ASP A 43 5.35 -15.42 -7.84
C ASP A 43 5.05 -13.97 -7.40
N LEU A 44 5.89 -13.44 -6.52
CA LEU A 44 5.71 -12.10 -5.94
C LEU A 44 5.80 -10.99 -7.01
N THR A 45 6.72 -11.11 -7.97
CA THR A 45 6.87 -10.12 -9.04
C THR A 45 5.57 -10.03 -9.86
N GLN A 46 4.99 -11.17 -10.24
CA GLN A 46 3.70 -11.21 -10.96
C GLN A 46 2.56 -10.61 -10.13
N GLN A 47 2.48 -10.89 -8.82
CA GLN A 47 1.46 -10.30 -7.94
C GLN A 47 1.57 -8.77 -7.90
N VAL A 48 2.80 -8.26 -7.71
CA VAL A 48 3.06 -6.82 -7.63
C VAL A 48 2.73 -6.15 -8.97
N GLU A 49 3.19 -6.69 -10.09
CA GLU A 49 2.92 -6.16 -11.43
C GLU A 49 1.42 -6.16 -11.74
N ALA A 50 0.72 -7.26 -11.48
CA ALA A 50 -0.71 -7.37 -11.70
C ALA A 50 -1.50 -6.39 -10.82
N LEU A 51 -1.09 -6.20 -9.56
CA LEU A 51 -1.75 -5.25 -8.67
C LEU A 51 -1.55 -3.80 -9.13
N VAL A 52 -0.31 -3.39 -9.42
CA VAL A 52 0.00 -2.02 -9.85
C VAL A 52 -0.64 -1.68 -11.20
N ALA A 53 -0.76 -2.66 -12.11
CA ALA A 53 -1.37 -2.49 -13.42
C ALA A 53 -2.88 -2.13 -13.37
N ARG A 54 -3.56 -2.39 -12.25
CA ARG A 54 -4.99 -2.05 -12.07
C ARG A 54 -5.24 -0.55 -11.95
N PHE A 55 -4.21 0.24 -11.68
CA PHE A 55 -4.33 1.68 -11.43
C PHE A 55 -3.89 2.48 -12.66
N PRO A 56 -4.72 3.38 -13.21
CA PRO A 56 -4.33 4.29 -14.30
C PRO A 56 -3.19 5.23 -13.90
N ALA A 57 -2.30 5.59 -14.84
CA ALA A 57 -1.14 6.45 -14.57
C ALA A 57 -1.51 7.90 -14.15
N GLN A 58 -2.75 8.33 -14.41
CA GLN A 58 -3.28 9.62 -14.00
C GLN A 58 -3.75 9.65 -12.54
N ASP A 59 -3.91 8.48 -11.90
CA ASP A 59 -4.27 8.37 -10.49
C ASP A 59 -3.01 8.32 -9.62
N GLU A 60 -3.11 8.85 -8.41
CA GLU A 60 -2.04 8.79 -7.42
C GLU A 60 -2.04 7.41 -6.74
N LEU A 61 -0.88 6.75 -6.71
CA LEU A 61 -0.71 5.46 -6.08
C LEU A 61 0.34 5.57 -4.97
N ILE A 62 -0.10 5.44 -3.72
CA ILE A 62 0.76 5.46 -2.54
C ILE A 62 0.92 4.03 -2.03
N VAL A 63 2.09 3.44 -2.22
CA VAL A 63 2.45 2.13 -1.69
C VAL A 63 3.16 2.32 -0.36
N ILE A 64 2.71 1.62 0.67
CA ILE A 64 3.36 1.58 1.97
C ILE A 64 3.69 0.12 2.30
N THR A 65 4.98 -0.16 2.45
CA THR A 65 5.50 -1.51 2.70
C THR A 65 5.81 -1.73 4.17
N ASP A 66 5.85 -2.97 4.61
CA ASP A 66 6.18 -3.36 5.99
C ASP A 66 7.58 -2.90 6.44
N ILE A 67 8.61 -3.16 5.64
CA ILE A 67 10.01 -2.89 6.03
C ILE A 67 10.88 -2.49 4.84
N PHE A 68 11.72 -1.48 5.05
CA PHE A 68 12.75 -1.08 4.08
C PHE A 68 13.73 -2.23 3.81
N ALA A 69 14.25 -2.29 2.58
CA ALA A 69 15.17 -3.33 2.10
C ALA A 69 14.63 -4.78 2.09
N GLY A 70 13.40 -5.02 2.56
CA GLY A 70 12.73 -6.31 2.41
C GLY A 70 12.38 -6.64 0.96
N SER A 71 12.20 -7.92 0.62
CA SER A 71 11.88 -8.35 -0.75
C SER A 71 10.61 -7.68 -1.28
N VAL A 72 9.56 -7.63 -0.46
CA VAL A 72 8.31 -6.92 -0.80
C VAL A 72 8.59 -5.46 -1.17
N ASN A 73 9.37 -4.72 -0.38
CA ASN A 73 9.70 -3.34 -0.69
C ASN A 73 10.51 -3.20 -1.99
N ASN A 74 11.49 -4.08 -2.20
CA ASN A 74 12.36 -4.04 -3.36
C ASN A 74 11.59 -4.27 -4.67
N GLU A 75 10.54 -5.09 -4.64
CA GLU A 75 9.67 -5.29 -5.80
C GLU A 75 8.98 -3.99 -6.24
N PHE A 76 8.67 -3.08 -5.33
CA PHE A 76 8.03 -1.81 -5.65
C PHE A 76 9.00 -0.72 -6.12
N VAL A 77 10.31 -0.86 -5.89
CA VAL A 77 11.32 0.15 -6.28
C VAL A 77 11.32 0.41 -7.79
N ARG A 78 11.06 -0.61 -8.61
CA ARG A 78 11.04 -0.48 -10.08
C ARG A 78 9.95 0.47 -10.59
N PHE A 79 8.93 0.77 -9.79
CA PHE A 79 7.82 1.66 -10.15
C PHE A 79 8.06 3.13 -9.80
N LEU A 80 9.22 3.49 -9.24
CA LEU A 80 9.56 4.89 -8.94
C LEU A 80 9.60 5.79 -10.20
N SER A 81 9.72 5.21 -11.40
CA SER A 81 9.63 5.92 -12.68
C SER A 81 8.19 6.16 -13.16
N ARG A 82 7.19 5.54 -12.53
CA ARG A 82 5.77 5.72 -12.84
C ARG A 82 5.32 7.11 -12.34
N PRO A 83 4.57 7.88 -13.13
CA PRO A 83 4.01 9.16 -12.66
C PRO A 83 3.04 8.94 -11.50
N HIS A 84 3.03 9.89 -10.56
CA HIS A 84 2.16 9.88 -9.37
C HIS A 84 2.29 8.62 -8.50
N PHE A 85 3.48 7.99 -8.50
CA PHE A 85 3.79 6.85 -7.67
C PHE A 85 4.63 7.26 -6.46
N HIS A 86 4.23 6.84 -5.27
CA HIS A 86 4.94 7.10 -4.02
C HIS A 86 5.19 5.77 -3.31
N LEU A 87 6.41 5.56 -2.83
CA LEU A 87 6.78 4.38 -2.04
C LEU A 87 7.27 4.82 -0.66
N LEU A 88 6.56 4.36 0.37
CA LEU A 88 6.95 4.50 1.77
C LEU A 88 7.22 3.10 2.33
N SER A 89 8.08 3.03 3.34
CA SER A 89 8.36 1.79 4.07
C SER A 89 8.17 2.00 5.56
N GLY A 90 7.75 0.96 6.27
CA GLY A 90 7.46 1.01 7.70
C GLY A 90 5.97 1.19 7.98
N LEU A 91 5.13 0.32 7.42
CA LEU A 91 3.69 0.26 7.73
C LEU A 91 3.47 0.29 9.25
N ASN A 92 2.71 1.29 9.70
CA ASN A 92 2.28 1.41 11.09
C ASN A 92 0.96 2.17 11.18
N LEU A 93 0.19 1.91 12.23
CA LEU A 93 -1.15 2.47 12.37
C LEU A 93 -1.15 4.01 12.46
N PRO A 94 -0.30 4.67 13.27
CA PRO A 94 -0.27 6.13 13.33
C PRO A 94 -0.08 6.81 11.97
N LEU A 95 0.86 6.32 11.15
CA LEU A 95 1.10 6.84 9.79
C LEU A 95 -0.17 6.76 8.93
N ILE A 96 -0.86 5.63 8.96
CA ILE A 96 -2.06 5.44 8.14
C ILE A 96 -3.21 6.33 8.62
N ILE A 97 -3.42 6.44 9.92
CA ILE A 97 -4.47 7.31 10.47
C ILE A 97 -4.23 8.77 10.06
N ASP A 98 -2.99 9.24 10.11
CA ASP A 98 -2.65 10.61 9.69
C ASP A 98 -2.87 10.82 8.19
N LEU A 99 -2.41 9.90 7.34
CA LEU A 99 -2.59 9.99 5.88
C LEU A 99 -4.07 10.03 5.46
N LEU A 100 -4.94 9.29 6.15
CA LEU A 100 -6.36 9.24 5.87
C LEU A 100 -7.13 10.40 6.51
N GLY A 101 -6.78 10.79 7.74
CA GLY A 101 -7.40 11.90 8.45
C GLY A 101 -7.13 13.26 7.80
N ASN A 102 -5.95 13.44 7.22
CA ASN A 102 -5.54 14.68 6.56
C ASN A 102 -6.05 14.84 5.13
N ALA A 103 -6.91 13.94 4.63
CA ALA A 103 -7.46 14.02 3.28
C ALA A 103 -8.41 15.22 3.03
N THR A 104 -8.72 16.05 4.06
CA THR A 104 -9.68 17.17 3.92
C THR A 104 -9.22 18.56 4.41
N ASN A 105 -8.16 18.72 5.22
CA ASN A 105 -7.42 19.98 5.47
C ASN A 105 -6.52 19.87 6.72
N LEU A 106 -5.26 20.32 6.58
CA LEU A 106 -4.32 20.92 7.57
C LEU A 106 -4.23 20.37 9.01
N LEU A 107 -3.02 19.97 9.44
CA LEU A 107 -2.22 20.63 10.51
C LEU A 107 -1.00 19.77 10.92
N ILE A 108 0.13 19.96 10.22
CA ILE A 108 1.42 20.33 10.83
C ILE A 108 2.02 21.41 9.94
#